data_AF-A0A953KP43-F1
#
_entry.id   AF-A0A953KP43-F1
#
_cell.length_a   1.000
_cell.length_b   1.000
_cell.length_c   1.000
_cell.angle_alpha   90.00
_cell.angle_beta   90.00
_cell.angle_gamma   90.00
#
_symmetry.space_group_name_H-M   'P 1'
#
loop_
_entity.id
_entity.type
_entity.pdbx_description
1 polymer ?
#
loop_
_entity_poly.entity_id
_entity_poly.type
_entity_poly.pdbx_seq_one_letter_code
_entity_poly.pdbx_strand_id
1 'polypeptide(L)'
;MLQREGVWNDLSPKLIEKLEAQINSFGKSVRFKFDIANPDPDPEKRAAGAIVYPFSYTLDPVTFQINDKYEDRADKQKMKKVGMAMNPDIEDGREVVRQFKRVRVSEKEKGIKKFMLDNVEDREMVMYLLLHPKLSGGEFMDKTKRQVITRIDEVTAAKTARDERTARSKAMNVAENMSKEEMETFAAAMLWDDTDEEIILRNKIEELAETSPVFFNDLVESKDIEYRSLVKKALSKGVIQYDPAEHRFSYASNSQVIAIVPVSVDKSEIVLLAEMLQAGGTKMEEVYKKLKSMVDNKKQAVA
;
A
#
# COMPACT_ATOMS: atom_id res chain seq x y z
N MET A 1 -29.35 -19.58 -1.45
CA MET A 1 -28.38 -20.28 -0.57
C MET A 1 -27.85 -21.47 -1.34
N LEU A 2 -26.65 -21.96 -1.04
CA LEU A 2 -26.11 -23.14 -1.72
C LEU A 2 -26.99 -24.35 -1.43
N GLN A 3 -27.76 -24.78 -2.43
CA GLN A 3 -28.81 -25.79 -2.26
C GLN A 3 -28.20 -27.20 -2.14
N ARG A 4 -28.77 -28.01 -1.25
CA ARG A 4 -28.44 -29.43 -1.17
C ARG A 4 -29.08 -30.16 -2.35
N GLU A 5 -28.24 -30.80 -3.15
CA GLU A 5 -28.63 -31.46 -4.40
C GLU A 5 -28.03 -32.87 -4.41
N GLY A 6 -28.84 -33.87 -4.06
CA GLY A 6 -28.41 -35.24 -3.81
C GLY A 6 -27.33 -35.34 -2.73
N VAL A 7 -26.12 -35.70 -3.17
CA VAL A 7 -24.91 -35.85 -2.33
C VAL A 7 -24.08 -34.56 -2.23
N TRP A 8 -24.45 -33.52 -2.99
CA TRP A 8 -23.75 -32.23 -3.01
C TRP A 8 -24.33 -31.28 -1.98
N ASN A 9 -23.45 -30.50 -1.36
CA ASN A 9 -23.78 -29.45 -0.40
C ASN A 9 -24.62 -29.92 0.81
N ASP A 10 -24.52 -31.20 1.20
CA ASP A 10 -25.11 -31.72 2.44
C ASP A 10 -24.30 -31.28 3.68
N LEU A 11 -24.19 -29.96 3.85
CA LEU A 11 -23.47 -29.30 4.93
C LEU A 11 -24.22 -29.45 6.26
N SER A 12 -23.50 -29.44 7.38
CA SER A 12 -24.13 -29.44 8.69
C SER A 12 -24.93 -28.15 8.92
N PRO A 13 -26.03 -28.18 9.68
CA PRO A 13 -26.81 -26.99 10.01
C PRO A 13 -25.96 -25.87 10.63
N LYS A 14 -25.01 -26.23 11.49
CA LYS A 14 -24.11 -25.30 12.16
C LYS A 14 -23.13 -24.61 11.20
N LEU A 15 -22.63 -25.33 10.19
CA LEU A 15 -21.79 -24.72 9.15
C LEU A 15 -22.61 -23.75 8.28
N ILE A 16 -23.85 -24.11 7.94
CA ILE A 16 -24.76 -23.25 7.18
C ILE A 16 -25.04 -21.96 7.97
N GLU A 17 -25.41 -22.06 9.24
CA GLU A 17 -25.66 -20.91 10.11
C GLU A 17 -24.45 -19.96 10.20
N LYS A 18 -23.24 -20.52 10.33
CA LYS A 18 -21.99 -19.74 10.35
C LYS A 18 -21.76 -18.99 9.04
N LEU A 19 -21.98 -19.65 7.90
CA LEU A 19 -21.83 -19.04 6.58
C LEU A 19 -22.87 -17.95 6.35
N GLU A 20 -24.13 -18.18 6.75
CA GLU A 20 -25.19 -17.19 6.69
C GLU A 20 -24.88 -15.97 7.54
N ALA A 21 -24.45 -16.17 8.79
CA ALA A 21 -24.04 -15.10 9.68
C ALA A 21 -22.89 -14.27 9.07
N GLN A 22 -21.92 -14.94 8.45
CA GLN A 22 -20.80 -14.29 7.77
C GLN A 22 -21.26 -13.49 6.53
N ILE A 23 -22.14 -14.05 5.69
CA ILE A 23 -22.68 -13.35 4.52
C ILE A 23 -23.51 -12.13 4.95
N ASN A 24 -24.33 -12.28 5.98
CA ASN A 24 -25.16 -11.20 6.52
C ASN A 24 -24.30 -10.07 7.11
N SER A 25 -23.11 -10.38 7.64
CA SER A 25 -22.18 -9.37 8.14
C SER A 25 -21.52 -8.54 7.04
N PHE A 26 -21.63 -8.91 5.76
CA PHE A 26 -21.05 -8.17 4.64
C PHE A 26 -21.94 -7.00 4.16
N GLY A 27 -23.17 -6.89 4.65
CA GLY A 27 -24.12 -5.88 4.22
C GLY A 27 -24.76 -6.19 2.85
N LYS A 28 -24.91 -5.17 1.99
CA LYS A 28 -25.64 -5.30 0.71
C LYS A 28 -24.82 -5.90 -0.44
N SER A 29 -23.50 -5.79 -0.39
CA SER A 29 -22.64 -6.29 -1.46
C SER A 29 -21.26 -6.64 -0.94
N VAL A 30 -20.59 -7.59 -1.59
CA VAL A 30 -19.22 -7.99 -1.26
C VAL A 30 -18.39 -8.08 -2.54
N ARG A 31 -17.10 -7.72 -2.46
CA ARG A 31 -16.14 -7.87 -3.56
C ARG A 31 -15.09 -8.93 -3.23
N PHE A 32 -14.74 -9.72 -4.24
CA PHE A 32 -13.62 -10.65 -4.18
C PHE A 32 -12.60 -10.26 -5.26
N LYS A 33 -11.34 -10.20 -4.84
CA LYS A 33 -10.18 -10.07 -5.74
C LYS A 33 -9.74 -11.46 -6.17
N PHE A 34 -9.53 -11.62 -7.46
CA PHE A 34 -8.98 -12.78 -8.13
C PHE A 34 -7.59 -12.42 -8.62
N ASP A 35 -6.57 -13.10 -8.11
CA ASP A 35 -5.17 -12.91 -8.49
C ASP A 35 -4.86 -13.65 -9.80
N ILE A 36 -5.35 -13.08 -10.90
CA ILE A 36 -5.34 -13.66 -12.25
C ILE A 36 -4.62 -12.77 -13.27
N ALA A 37 -4.09 -11.63 -12.82
CA ALA A 37 -3.30 -10.74 -13.64
C ALA A 37 -1.93 -11.37 -13.92
N ASN A 38 -1.42 -11.18 -15.13
CA ASN A 38 -0.06 -11.57 -15.50
C ASN A 38 0.66 -10.35 -16.11
N PRO A 39 2.00 -10.26 -16.01
CA PRO A 39 2.76 -9.28 -16.76
C PRO A 39 2.48 -9.40 -18.25
N ASP A 40 2.50 -8.28 -18.98
CA ASP A 40 2.32 -8.29 -20.42
C ASP A 40 3.36 -9.23 -21.09
N PRO A 41 2.96 -10.10 -22.03
CA PRO A 41 3.90 -10.93 -22.79
C PRO A 41 4.91 -10.10 -23.61
N ASP A 42 4.55 -8.87 -24.00
CA ASP A 42 5.41 -7.94 -24.72
C ASP A 42 6.54 -7.40 -23.80
N PRO A 43 7.84 -7.59 -24.15
CA PRO A 43 8.95 -7.13 -23.34
C PRO A 43 8.97 -5.62 -23.04
N GLU A 44 8.58 -4.78 -23.99
CA GLU A 44 8.61 -3.32 -23.82
C GLU A 44 7.53 -2.87 -22.83
N LYS A 45 6.32 -3.40 -22.99
CA LYS A 45 5.20 -3.11 -22.08
C LYS A 45 5.43 -3.72 -20.70
N ARG A 46 6.05 -4.89 -20.63
CA ARG A 46 6.45 -5.51 -19.35
C ARG A 46 7.46 -4.64 -18.61
N ALA A 47 8.46 -4.09 -19.31
CA ALA A 47 9.44 -3.18 -18.71
C ALA A 47 8.76 -1.91 -18.16
N ALA A 48 7.70 -1.44 -18.81
CA ALA A 48 6.84 -0.35 -18.33
C ALA A 48 5.85 -0.76 -17.22
N GLY A 49 5.88 -2.02 -16.75
CA GLY A 49 5.01 -2.52 -15.68
C GLY A 49 3.57 -2.85 -16.10
N ALA A 50 3.29 -2.98 -17.40
CA ALA A 50 1.96 -3.30 -17.89
C ALA A 50 1.50 -4.70 -17.44
N ILE A 51 0.24 -4.79 -17.03
CA ILE A 51 -0.42 -6.03 -16.62
C ILE A 51 -1.60 -6.35 -17.54
N VAL A 52 -1.79 -7.63 -17.81
CA VAL A 52 -2.87 -8.14 -18.67
C VAL A 52 -3.75 -9.08 -17.85
N TYR A 53 -5.06 -8.96 -18.07
CA TYR A 53 -6.07 -9.86 -17.51
C TYR A 53 -6.55 -10.83 -18.58
N PRO A 54 -6.85 -12.09 -18.23
CA PRO A 54 -7.41 -13.03 -19.19
C PRO A 54 -8.80 -12.56 -19.64
N PHE A 55 -9.12 -12.78 -20.92
CA PHE A 55 -10.44 -12.48 -21.49
C PHE A 55 -11.59 -13.05 -20.63
N SER A 56 -11.44 -14.32 -20.22
CA SER A 56 -12.29 -14.98 -19.24
C SER A 56 -11.46 -15.94 -18.40
N TYR A 57 -11.49 -15.74 -17.09
CA TYR A 57 -10.97 -16.67 -16.11
C TYR A 57 -12.10 -17.49 -15.51
N THR A 58 -11.88 -18.80 -15.38
CA THR A 58 -12.78 -19.71 -14.66
C THR A 58 -12.09 -20.17 -13.39
N LEU A 59 -12.80 -20.09 -12.27
CA LEU A 59 -12.27 -20.59 -11.01
C LEU A 59 -12.35 -22.11 -10.97
N ASP A 60 -11.18 -22.74 -10.91
CA ASP A 60 -11.03 -24.17 -10.68
C ASP A 60 -10.44 -24.47 -9.29
N PRO A 61 -10.82 -25.59 -8.65
CA PRO A 61 -11.75 -26.59 -9.17
C PRO A 61 -13.22 -26.15 -9.05
N VAL A 62 -14.05 -26.58 -10.00
CA VAL A 62 -15.52 -26.32 -10.01
C VAL A 62 -16.26 -27.10 -8.92
N THR A 63 -15.70 -28.24 -8.52
CA THR A 63 -16.20 -29.06 -7.42
C THR A 63 -15.04 -29.45 -6.52
N PHE A 64 -15.28 -29.55 -5.23
CA PHE A 64 -14.24 -29.90 -4.26
C PHE A 64 -14.86 -30.57 -3.04
N GLN A 65 -13.98 -31.06 -2.16
CA GLN A 65 -14.40 -31.62 -0.89
C GLN A 65 -13.91 -30.76 0.26
N ILE A 66 -14.72 -30.66 1.30
CA ILE A 66 -14.37 -30.01 2.55
C ILE A 66 -14.56 -31.00 3.70
N ASN A 67 -13.84 -30.77 4.79
CA ASN A 67 -14.05 -31.50 6.05
C ASN A 67 -14.87 -30.64 7.00
N ASP A 68 -16.19 -30.86 7.02
CA ASP A 68 -17.11 -30.18 7.93
C ASP A 68 -16.94 -30.73 9.36
N LYS A 69 -16.17 -29.99 10.16
CA LYS A 69 -15.87 -30.36 11.56
C LYS A 69 -17.11 -30.32 12.46
N TYR A 70 -18.17 -29.63 12.03
CA TYR A 70 -19.40 -29.41 12.79
C TYR A 70 -20.46 -30.48 12.53
N GLU A 71 -20.20 -31.42 11.63
CA GLU A 71 -21.11 -32.55 11.38
C GLU A 71 -21.14 -33.53 12.56
N ASP A 72 -22.33 -33.70 13.13
CA ASP A 72 -22.65 -34.54 14.28
C ASP A 72 -23.80 -35.53 14.01
N ARG A 73 -24.42 -35.50 12.82
CA ARG A 73 -25.49 -36.43 12.45
C ARG A 73 -24.93 -37.85 12.28
N ALA A 74 -25.51 -38.82 12.99
CA ALA A 74 -25.00 -40.19 13.10
C ALA A 74 -24.76 -40.90 11.74
N ASP A 75 -25.61 -40.64 10.75
CA ASP A 75 -25.55 -41.31 9.43
C ASP A 75 -24.82 -40.48 8.36
N LYS A 76 -24.11 -39.41 8.76
CA LYS A 76 -23.49 -38.47 7.83
C LYS A 76 -21.99 -38.36 8.05
N GLN A 77 -21.24 -38.42 6.95
CA GLN A 77 -19.81 -38.22 6.98
C GLN A 77 -19.45 -36.74 7.09
N LYS A 78 -18.35 -36.43 7.79
CA LYS A 78 -17.78 -35.08 7.89
C LYS A 78 -17.21 -34.57 6.56
N MET A 79 -16.75 -35.48 5.70
CA MET A 79 -16.31 -35.14 4.36
C MET A 79 -17.52 -34.80 3.48
N LYS A 80 -17.62 -33.55 3.04
CA LYS A 80 -18.73 -33.03 2.21
C LYS A 80 -18.23 -32.68 0.82
N LYS A 81 -19.04 -33.00 -0.19
CA LYS A 81 -18.83 -32.56 -1.57
C LYS A 81 -19.51 -31.21 -1.77
N VAL A 82 -18.79 -30.25 -2.35
CA VAL A 82 -19.27 -28.89 -2.60
C VAL A 82 -19.24 -28.61 -4.09
N GLY A 83 -20.33 -28.03 -4.61
CA GLY A 83 -20.48 -27.66 -6.01
C GLY A 83 -21.80 -26.93 -6.26
N MET A 84 -21.82 -25.94 -7.15
CA MET A 84 -23.06 -25.29 -7.57
C MET A 84 -23.73 -26.13 -8.66
N ALA A 85 -24.54 -27.11 -8.25
CA ALA A 85 -25.24 -28.02 -9.15
C ALA A 85 -26.20 -27.27 -10.08
N MET A 86 -26.33 -27.75 -11.31
CA MET A 86 -27.28 -27.24 -12.30
C MET A 86 -28.10 -28.40 -12.85
N ASN A 87 -29.42 -28.21 -12.93
CA ASN A 87 -30.37 -29.13 -13.55
C ASN A 87 -30.14 -30.59 -13.10
N PRO A 88 -30.39 -30.92 -11.81
CA PRO A 88 -30.31 -32.29 -11.34
C PRO A 88 -31.29 -33.18 -12.11
N ASP A 89 -30.82 -34.30 -12.64
CA ASP A 89 -31.67 -35.32 -13.25
C ASP A 89 -32.08 -36.36 -12.20
N ILE A 90 -33.24 -37.01 -12.38
CA ILE A 90 -33.66 -38.13 -11.53
C ILE A 90 -33.45 -39.42 -12.32
N GLU A 91 -32.50 -40.24 -11.88
CA GLU A 91 -32.22 -41.57 -12.43
C GLU A 91 -32.39 -42.61 -11.30
N ASP A 92 -33.20 -43.65 -11.54
CA ASP A 92 -33.49 -44.71 -10.57
C ASP A 92 -33.91 -44.22 -9.16
N GLY A 93 -34.70 -43.14 -9.12
CA GLY A 93 -35.18 -42.53 -7.87
C GLY A 93 -34.11 -41.78 -7.08
N ARG A 94 -32.94 -41.50 -7.70
CA ARG A 94 -31.83 -40.74 -7.11
C ARG A 94 -31.54 -39.51 -7.94
N GLU A 95 -31.23 -38.40 -7.25
CA GLU A 95 -30.76 -37.17 -7.90
C GLU A 95 -29.31 -37.35 -8.38
N VAL A 96 -29.11 -37.17 -9.68
CA VAL A 96 -27.81 -37.23 -10.35
C VAL A 96 -27.50 -35.85 -10.94
N VAL A 97 -26.44 -35.22 -10.42
CA VAL A 97 -25.97 -33.92 -10.91
C VAL A 97 -24.86 -34.12 -11.94
N ARG A 98 -25.11 -33.70 -13.18
CA ARG A 98 -24.14 -33.80 -14.30
C ARG A 98 -23.48 -32.47 -14.65
N GLN A 99 -24.10 -31.36 -14.30
CA GLN A 99 -23.64 -30.01 -14.65
C GLN A 99 -23.40 -29.18 -13.40
N PHE A 100 -22.32 -28.39 -13.42
CA PHE A 100 -21.99 -27.46 -12.34
C PHE A 100 -21.74 -26.08 -12.92
N LYS A 101 -22.29 -25.08 -12.24
CA LYS A 101 -22.05 -23.69 -12.51
C LYS A 101 -20.62 -23.34 -12.15
N ARG A 102 -20.02 -22.42 -12.90
CA ARG A 102 -18.66 -21.96 -12.68
C ARG A 102 -18.63 -20.49 -12.32
N VAL A 103 -17.80 -20.12 -11.36
CA VAL A 103 -17.48 -18.71 -11.12
C VAL A 103 -16.53 -18.25 -12.23
N ARG A 104 -16.98 -17.26 -13.03
CA ARG A 104 -16.18 -16.68 -14.10
C ARG A 104 -15.91 -15.20 -13.83
N VAL A 105 -14.69 -14.78 -14.11
CA VAL A 105 -14.24 -13.38 -14.06
C VAL A 105 -13.84 -12.99 -15.47
N SER A 106 -14.52 -11.98 -16.01
CA SER A 106 -14.21 -11.40 -17.31
C SER A 106 -13.06 -10.40 -17.20
N GLU A 107 -12.41 -10.11 -18.32
CA GLU A 107 -11.37 -9.08 -18.40
C GLU A 107 -11.86 -7.70 -17.91
N LYS A 108 -13.11 -7.36 -18.23
CA LYS A 108 -13.74 -6.08 -17.83
C LYS A 108 -13.78 -5.88 -16.31
N GLU A 109 -13.84 -6.98 -15.56
CA GLU A 109 -13.83 -6.97 -14.10
C GLU A 109 -12.42 -6.75 -13.53
N LYS A 110 -11.36 -6.87 -14.35
CA LYS A 110 -9.95 -6.69 -13.96
C LYS A 110 -9.59 -7.44 -12.67
N GLY A 111 -10.07 -8.69 -12.58
CA GLY A 111 -9.85 -9.53 -11.40
C GLY A 111 -10.69 -9.16 -10.17
N ILE A 112 -11.61 -8.18 -10.22
CA ILE A 112 -12.48 -7.82 -9.09
C ILE A 112 -13.92 -8.15 -9.44
N LYS A 113 -14.48 -9.18 -8.79
CA LYS A 113 -15.88 -9.56 -8.95
C LYS A 113 -16.71 -9.06 -7.78
N LYS A 114 -17.76 -8.30 -8.07
CA LYS A 114 -18.73 -7.79 -7.10
C LYS A 114 -19.98 -8.66 -7.11
N PHE A 115 -20.46 -9.01 -5.93
CA PHE A 115 -21.70 -9.75 -5.72
C PHE A 115 -22.69 -8.89 -4.93
N MET A 116 -23.95 -8.91 -5.36
CA MET A 116 -25.05 -8.20 -4.74
C MET A 116 -25.85 -9.20 -3.88
N LEU A 117 -25.84 -9.00 -2.56
CA LEU A 117 -26.31 -9.99 -1.59
C LEU A 117 -27.84 -9.98 -1.37
N ASP A 118 -28.54 -9.12 -2.10
CA ASP A 118 -29.99 -9.14 -2.30
C ASP A 118 -30.41 -10.19 -3.35
N ASN A 119 -29.53 -10.52 -4.31
CA ASN A 119 -29.74 -11.59 -5.26
C ASN A 119 -29.38 -12.97 -4.64
N VAL A 120 -30.33 -13.91 -4.70
CA VAL A 120 -30.16 -15.28 -4.20
C VAL A 120 -29.00 -16.01 -4.87
N GLU A 121 -28.81 -15.80 -6.17
CA GLU A 121 -27.76 -16.42 -6.99
C GLU A 121 -26.37 -15.95 -6.56
N ASP A 122 -26.21 -14.66 -6.30
CA ASP A 122 -24.96 -14.07 -5.82
C ASP A 122 -24.66 -14.51 -4.39
N ARG A 123 -25.68 -14.61 -3.52
CA ARG A 123 -25.51 -15.18 -2.17
C ARG A 123 -25.00 -16.61 -2.23
N GLU A 124 -25.52 -17.42 -3.14
CA GLU A 124 -25.03 -18.78 -3.36
C GLU A 124 -23.59 -18.81 -3.85
N MET A 125 -23.22 -17.98 -4.83
CA MET A 125 -21.83 -17.88 -5.29
C MET A 125 -20.88 -17.45 -4.18
N VAL A 126 -21.29 -16.49 -3.34
CA VAL A 126 -20.48 -16.03 -2.21
C VAL A 126 -20.32 -17.16 -1.19
N MET A 127 -21.38 -17.90 -0.87
CA MET A 127 -21.29 -19.07 0.02
C MET A 127 -20.33 -20.13 -0.54
N TYR A 128 -20.39 -20.40 -1.85
CA TYR A 128 -19.44 -21.27 -2.54
C TYR A 128 -18.00 -20.76 -2.45
N LEU A 129 -17.77 -19.46 -2.66
CA LEU A 129 -16.44 -18.83 -2.58
C LEU A 129 -15.85 -18.88 -1.15
N LEU A 130 -16.68 -18.71 -0.11
CA LEU A 130 -16.27 -18.82 1.29
C LEU A 130 -15.79 -20.23 1.66
N LEU A 131 -16.33 -21.24 0.99
CA LEU A 131 -15.94 -22.64 1.15
C LEU A 131 -14.74 -23.03 0.27
N HIS A 132 -14.37 -22.21 -0.71
CA HIS A 132 -13.45 -22.60 -1.76
C HIS A 132 -12.00 -22.77 -1.25
N PRO A 133 -11.28 -23.85 -1.62
CA PRO A 133 -9.93 -24.13 -1.11
C PRO A 133 -8.86 -23.12 -1.54
N LYS A 134 -9.15 -22.32 -2.57
CA LYS A 134 -8.28 -21.23 -3.06
C LYS A 134 -8.61 -19.85 -2.47
N LEU A 135 -9.47 -19.78 -1.47
CA LEU A 135 -9.73 -18.55 -0.71
C LEU A 135 -8.63 -18.35 0.35
N SER A 136 -7.86 -17.30 0.17
CA SER A 136 -6.83 -16.90 1.13
C SER A 136 -7.44 -16.58 2.49
N GLY A 137 -6.89 -17.20 3.55
CA GLY A 137 -7.38 -17.04 4.91
C GLY A 137 -8.75 -17.68 5.19
N GLY A 138 -9.31 -18.45 4.24
CA GLY A 138 -10.55 -19.20 4.43
C GLY A 138 -10.39 -20.40 5.36
N GLU A 139 -11.49 -20.85 5.98
CA GLU A 139 -11.48 -22.01 6.89
C GLU A 139 -11.05 -23.31 6.21
N PHE A 140 -11.35 -23.46 4.92
CA PHE A 140 -11.05 -24.65 4.11
C PHE A 140 -9.88 -24.42 3.15
N MET A 141 -9.05 -23.40 3.42
CA MET A 141 -7.89 -23.06 2.61
C MET A 141 -6.93 -24.25 2.48
N ASP A 142 -6.65 -24.64 1.25
CA ASP A 142 -5.71 -25.70 0.93
C ASP A 142 -4.32 -25.10 0.68
N LYS A 143 -3.43 -25.20 1.67
CA LYS A 143 -2.07 -24.65 1.60
C LYS A 143 -1.22 -25.23 0.46
N THR A 144 -1.60 -26.39 -0.08
CA THR A 144 -0.89 -27.02 -1.20
C THR A 144 -1.25 -26.40 -2.54
N LYS A 145 -2.33 -25.61 -2.61
CA LYS A 145 -2.81 -24.97 -3.83
C LYS A 145 -2.49 -23.48 -3.81
N ARG A 146 -2.23 -22.91 -5.00
CA ARG A 146 -2.13 -21.46 -5.18
C ARG A 146 -3.46 -20.82 -4.76
N GLN A 147 -3.37 -19.90 -3.81
CA GLN A 147 -4.49 -19.06 -3.41
C GLN A 147 -4.72 -18.01 -4.50
N VAL A 148 -5.93 -17.97 -5.04
CA VAL A 148 -6.27 -17.09 -6.16
C VAL A 148 -7.36 -16.11 -5.76
N ILE A 149 -8.05 -16.33 -4.65
CA ILE A 149 -9.20 -15.52 -4.25
C ILE A 149 -8.90 -14.87 -2.91
N THR A 150 -9.19 -13.59 -2.79
CA THR A 150 -9.13 -12.84 -1.53
C THR A 150 -10.37 -11.98 -1.40
N ARG A 151 -11.03 -12.01 -0.24
CA ARG A 151 -12.13 -11.09 0.04
C ARG A 151 -11.60 -9.67 0.22
N ILE A 152 -12.21 -8.70 -0.45
CA ILE A 152 -11.91 -7.29 -0.22
C ILE A 152 -12.77 -6.81 0.95
N ASP A 153 -12.12 -6.32 2.01
CA ASP A 153 -12.82 -5.58 3.05
C ASP A 153 -13.02 -4.13 2.56
N GLU A 154 -14.26 -3.79 2.22
CA GLU A 154 -14.61 -2.46 1.72
C GLU A 154 -14.26 -1.35 2.69
N VAL A 155 -14.42 -1.59 4.00
CA VAL A 155 -14.18 -0.57 5.02
C VAL A 155 -12.69 -0.31 5.12
N THR A 156 -11.88 -1.37 5.19
CA THR A 156 -10.42 -1.23 5.22
C THR A 156 -9.91 -0.62 3.93
N ALA A 157 -10.36 -1.09 2.76
CA ALA A 157 -9.92 -0.56 1.47
C ALA A 157 -10.33 0.91 1.29
N ALA A 158 -11.56 1.29 1.68
CA ALA A 158 -12.01 2.67 1.63
C ALA A 158 -11.25 3.56 2.61
N LYS A 159 -10.91 3.04 3.80
CA LYS A 159 -10.10 3.77 4.78
C LYS A 159 -8.69 4.03 4.23
N THR A 160 -8.00 3.00 3.73
CA THR A 160 -6.67 3.17 3.12
C THR A 160 -6.69 4.16 1.96
N ALA A 161 -7.65 4.01 1.03
CA ALA A 161 -7.76 4.94 -0.10
C ALA A 161 -8.11 6.37 0.34
N ARG A 162 -8.89 6.53 1.41
CA ARG A 162 -9.18 7.84 2.00
C ARG A 162 -7.92 8.42 2.64
N ASP A 163 -7.19 7.65 3.42
CA ASP A 163 -5.95 8.08 4.09
C ASP A 163 -4.91 8.53 3.05
N GLU A 164 -4.75 7.79 1.94
CA GLU A 164 -3.89 8.17 0.81
C GLU A 164 -4.34 9.49 0.16
N ARG A 165 -5.64 9.65 -0.12
CA ARG A 165 -6.19 10.89 -0.71
C ARG A 165 -6.05 12.08 0.25
N THR A 166 -6.26 11.86 1.54
CA THR A 166 -6.11 12.89 2.57
C THR A 166 -4.64 13.31 2.68
N ALA A 167 -3.69 12.37 2.67
CA ALA A 167 -2.27 12.67 2.66
C ALA A 167 -1.88 13.50 1.42
N ARG A 168 -2.36 13.12 0.23
CA ARG A 168 -2.10 13.87 -1.00
C ARG A 168 -2.71 15.27 -0.97
N SER A 169 -3.96 15.40 -0.55
CA SER A 169 -4.62 16.71 -0.43
C SER A 169 -3.89 17.62 0.56
N LYS A 170 -3.45 17.08 1.70
CA LYS A 170 -2.65 17.82 2.67
C LYS A 170 -1.31 18.27 2.07
N ALA A 171 -0.59 17.36 1.43
CA ALA A 171 0.71 17.65 0.82
C ALA A 171 0.60 18.75 -0.25
N MET A 172 -0.38 18.64 -1.15
CA MET A 172 -0.63 19.64 -2.20
C MET A 172 -1.02 21.00 -1.62
N ASN A 173 -1.91 21.03 -0.62
CA ASN A 173 -2.29 22.28 0.04
C ASN A 173 -1.07 22.94 0.69
N VAL A 174 -0.18 22.17 1.32
CA VAL A 174 1.04 22.70 1.93
C VAL A 174 1.97 23.25 0.84
N ALA A 175 2.23 22.48 -0.22
CA ALA A 175 3.06 22.90 -1.36
C ALA A 175 2.56 24.19 -2.02
N GLU A 176 1.25 24.29 -2.27
CA GLU A 176 0.62 25.47 -2.88
C GLU A 176 0.75 26.72 -2.00
N ASN A 177 0.68 26.56 -0.68
CA ASN A 177 0.74 27.68 0.26
C ASN A 177 2.15 28.02 0.75
N MET A 178 3.19 27.33 0.28
CA MET A 178 4.57 27.70 0.63
C MET A 178 4.92 29.07 0.07
N SER A 179 5.44 29.93 0.94
CA SER A 179 6.06 31.19 0.57
C SER A 179 7.38 30.94 -0.17
N LYS A 180 7.87 31.95 -0.91
CA LYS A 180 9.15 31.85 -1.61
C LYS A 180 10.31 31.45 -0.68
N GLU A 181 10.38 32.04 0.51
CA GLU A 181 11.45 31.73 1.48
C GLU A 181 11.38 30.29 2.00
N GLU A 182 10.17 29.76 2.18
CA GLU A 182 9.95 28.36 2.55
C GLU A 182 10.34 27.42 1.42
N MET A 183 10.00 27.77 0.17
CA MET A 183 10.39 27.00 -1.01
C MET A 183 11.91 26.95 -1.21
N GLU A 184 12.61 28.09 -1.07
CA GLU A 184 14.09 28.13 -1.10
C GLU A 184 14.70 27.28 0.02
N THR A 185 14.10 27.34 1.21
CA THR A 185 14.57 26.57 2.37
C THR A 185 14.35 25.06 2.16
N PHE A 186 13.20 24.68 1.62
CA PHE A 186 12.85 23.31 1.25
C PHE A 186 13.78 22.78 0.14
N ALA A 187 13.97 23.55 -0.94
CA ALA A 187 14.87 23.21 -2.04
C ALA A 187 16.30 23.00 -1.55
N ALA A 188 16.78 23.89 -0.67
CA ALA A 188 18.08 23.73 -0.03
C ALA A 188 18.16 22.45 0.83
N ALA A 189 17.14 22.12 1.60
CA ALA A 189 17.12 20.89 2.39
C ALA A 189 17.11 19.62 1.53
N MET A 190 16.49 19.69 0.34
CA MET A 190 16.46 18.62 -0.66
C MET A 190 17.70 18.57 -1.56
N LEU A 191 18.68 19.45 -1.32
CA LEU A 191 19.89 19.61 -2.13
C LEU A 191 19.60 20.02 -3.59
N TRP A 192 18.42 20.59 -3.85
CA TRP A 192 18.08 21.20 -5.13
C TRP A 192 18.71 22.59 -5.24
N ASP A 193 18.76 23.15 -6.44
CA ASP A 193 19.14 24.56 -6.61
C ASP A 193 18.08 25.46 -5.97
N ASP A 194 18.44 26.18 -4.91
CA ASP A 194 17.59 27.11 -4.19
C ASP A 194 17.59 28.52 -4.80
N THR A 195 18.27 28.72 -5.93
CA THR A 195 18.28 29.98 -6.70
C THR A 195 17.38 29.94 -7.92
N ASP A 196 16.76 28.79 -8.21
CA ASP A 196 15.78 28.60 -9.27
C ASP A 196 14.61 29.61 -9.14
N GLU A 197 13.98 29.91 -10.28
CA GLU A 197 12.78 30.75 -10.30
C GLU A 197 11.65 30.13 -9.47
N GLU A 198 10.80 30.99 -8.87
CA GLU A 198 9.74 30.56 -7.96
C GLU A 198 8.83 29.49 -8.59
N ILE A 199 8.50 29.65 -9.88
CA ILE A 199 7.64 28.71 -10.59
C ILE A 199 8.29 27.32 -10.77
N ILE A 200 9.62 27.28 -10.93
CA ILE A 200 10.39 26.03 -11.07
C ILE A 200 10.46 25.33 -9.71
N LEU A 201 10.76 26.07 -8.65
CA LEU A 201 10.79 25.55 -7.28
C LEU A 201 9.42 24.99 -6.88
N ARG A 202 8.35 25.74 -7.14
CA ARG A 202 6.98 25.32 -6.85
C ARG A 202 6.61 24.04 -7.59
N ASN A 203 6.89 23.97 -8.89
CA ASN A 203 6.61 22.77 -9.68
C ASN A 203 7.33 21.52 -9.14
N LYS A 204 8.62 21.63 -8.76
CA LYS A 204 9.37 20.51 -8.15
C LYS A 204 8.79 20.07 -6.81
N ILE A 205 8.36 21.02 -5.99
CA ILE A 205 7.74 20.77 -4.68
C ILE A 205 6.38 20.09 -4.85
N GLU A 206 5.54 20.58 -5.78
CA GLU A 206 4.24 19.99 -6.10
C GLU A 206 4.37 18.57 -6.68
N GLU A 207 5.34 18.33 -7.56
CA GLU A 207 5.62 17.00 -8.10
C GLU A 207 6.00 16.01 -6.98
N LEU A 208 6.82 16.43 -6.02
CA LEU A 208 7.15 15.60 -4.85
C LEU A 208 5.92 15.35 -3.95
N ALA A 209 5.10 16.38 -3.73
CA ALA A 209 3.87 16.27 -2.95
C ALA A 209 2.84 15.31 -3.61
N GLU A 210 2.80 15.27 -4.95
CA GLU A 210 1.91 14.37 -5.68
C GLU A 210 2.40 12.92 -5.68
N THR A 211 3.70 12.73 -5.96
CA THR A 211 4.31 11.40 -6.12
C THR A 211 4.58 10.71 -4.79
N SER A 212 4.96 11.46 -3.75
CA SER A 212 5.37 10.95 -2.44
C SER A 212 4.76 11.76 -1.27
N PRO A 213 3.42 11.82 -1.15
CA PRO A 213 2.74 12.72 -0.22
C PRO A 213 3.05 12.45 1.26
N VAL A 214 3.23 11.19 1.66
CA VAL A 214 3.53 10.85 3.06
C VAL A 214 4.91 11.37 3.43
N PHE A 215 5.93 11.03 2.63
CA PHE A 215 7.29 11.52 2.81
C PHE A 215 7.36 13.06 2.83
N PHE A 216 6.66 13.71 1.90
CA PHE A 216 6.60 15.17 1.84
C PHE A 216 6.01 15.76 3.13
N ASN A 217 4.84 15.27 3.57
CA ASN A 217 4.20 15.76 4.80
C ASN A 217 5.11 15.55 6.02
N ASP A 218 5.72 14.37 6.15
CA ASP A 218 6.64 14.07 7.26
C ASP A 218 7.84 15.02 7.26
N LEU A 219 8.38 15.32 6.07
CA LEU A 219 9.52 16.22 5.93
C LEU A 219 9.15 17.65 6.29
N VAL A 220 8.01 18.17 5.83
CA VAL A 220 7.57 19.55 6.13
C VAL A 220 7.21 19.73 7.61
N GLU A 221 6.68 18.70 8.26
CA GLU A 221 6.43 18.74 9.71
C GLU A 221 7.70 18.60 10.54
N SER A 222 8.75 18.00 9.98
CA SER A 222 10.03 17.81 10.67
C SER A 222 10.82 19.12 10.76
N LYS A 223 11.56 19.27 11.87
CA LYS A 223 12.57 20.33 11.99
C LYS A 223 13.80 20.08 11.10
N ASP A 224 13.91 18.90 10.48
CA ASP A 224 15.04 18.49 9.67
C ASP A 224 15.29 19.45 8.50
N ILE A 225 14.24 20.01 7.90
CA ILE A 225 14.36 20.97 6.79
C ILE A 225 15.20 22.18 7.23
N GLU A 226 14.93 22.72 8.42
CA GLU A 226 15.63 23.91 8.92
C GLU A 226 17.13 23.63 9.12
N TYR A 227 17.46 22.50 9.75
CA TYR A 227 18.85 22.11 10.01
C TYR A 227 19.60 21.79 8.71
N ARG A 228 19.00 21.03 7.79
CA ARG A 228 19.61 20.67 6.49
C ARG A 228 19.84 21.90 5.62
N SER A 229 18.83 22.77 5.53
CA SER A 229 18.92 24.03 4.78
C SER A 229 20.05 24.92 5.34
N LEU A 230 20.13 25.05 6.67
CA LEU A 230 21.19 25.83 7.30
C LEU A 230 22.59 25.29 6.97
N VAL A 231 22.80 23.98 7.08
CA VAL A 231 24.09 23.36 6.78
C VAL A 231 24.48 23.56 5.32
N LYS A 232 23.56 23.34 4.37
CA LYS A 232 23.82 23.60 2.95
C LYS A 232 24.18 25.07 2.71
N LYS A 233 23.38 26.01 3.22
CA LYS A 233 23.65 27.45 3.08
C LYS A 233 24.99 27.85 3.70
N ALA A 234 25.36 27.26 4.83
CA ALA A 234 26.65 27.50 5.47
C ALA A 234 27.83 26.99 4.62
N LEU A 235 27.70 25.83 3.97
CA LEU A 235 28.69 25.33 3.01
C LEU A 235 28.79 26.24 1.78
N SER A 236 27.66 26.53 1.13
CA SER A 236 27.63 27.35 -0.10
C SER A 236 28.19 28.76 0.12
N LYS A 237 27.95 29.35 1.30
CA LYS A 237 28.51 30.66 1.66
C LYS A 237 29.95 30.61 2.17
N GLY A 238 30.57 29.43 2.27
CA GLY A 238 31.92 29.26 2.84
C GLY A 238 32.01 29.73 4.29
N VAL A 239 30.96 29.47 5.09
CA VAL A 239 30.98 29.65 6.56
C VAL A 239 31.62 28.43 7.22
N ILE A 240 31.30 27.25 6.68
CA ILE A 240 31.87 25.97 7.08
C ILE A 240 32.46 25.26 5.87
N GLN A 241 33.35 24.32 6.13
CA GLN A 241 33.98 23.46 5.14
C GLN A 241 33.92 22.01 5.62
N TYR A 242 33.82 21.09 4.66
CA TYR A 242 33.83 19.65 4.91
C TYR A 242 35.11 19.05 4.35
N ASP A 243 35.79 18.26 5.17
CA ASP A 243 36.95 17.46 4.80
C ASP A 243 36.51 16.00 4.57
N PRO A 244 36.51 15.52 3.31
CA PRO A 244 36.08 14.16 3.00
C PRO A 244 37.02 13.07 3.54
N ALA A 245 38.30 13.37 3.77
CA ALA A 245 39.28 12.38 4.24
C ALA A 245 39.12 12.10 5.73
N GLU A 246 38.83 13.15 6.50
CA GLU A 246 38.62 13.05 7.95
C GLU A 246 37.13 13.00 8.36
N HIS A 247 36.21 13.06 7.39
CA HIS A 247 34.76 13.16 7.61
C HIS A 247 34.39 14.28 8.58
N ARG A 248 35.06 15.43 8.44
CA ARG A 248 35.09 16.48 9.46
C ARG A 248 34.54 17.80 8.94
N PHE A 249 33.60 18.38 9.68
CA PHE A 249 33.16 19.75 9.48
C PHE A 249 33.95 20.72 10.36
N SER A 250 34.40 21.83 9.77
CA SER A 250 35.09 22.91 10.49
C SER A 250 34.61 24.28 10.03
N TYR A 251 34.81 25.31 10.86
CA TYR A 251 34.58 26.70 10.45
C TYR A 251 35.67 27.13 9.46
N ALA A 252 35.27 27.73 8.34
CA ALA A 252 36.19 28.15 7.29
C ALA A 252 37.16 29.26 7.74
N SER A 253 36.78 30.07 8.74
CA SER A 253 37.58 31.21 9.20
C SER A 253 38.78 30.85 10.08
N ASN A 254 38.68 29.78 10.87
CA ASN A 254 39.68 29.43 11.88
C ASN A 254 39.99 27.93 11.96
N SER A 255 39.42 27.11 11.07
CA SER A 255 39.58 25.66 11.04
C SER A 255 39.19 24.93 12.33
N GLN A 256 38.43 25.58 13.23
CA GLN A 256 37.94 24.93 14.43
C GLN A 256 36.91 23.86 14.07
N VAL A 257 37.10 22.66 14.61
CA VAL A 257 36.22 21.50 14.38
C VAL A 257 34.84 21.74 14.97
N ILE A 258 33.82 21.51 14.15
CA ILE A 258 32.41 21.55 14.54
C ILE A 258 31.96 20.16 14.94
N ALA A 259 32.13 19.19 14.04
CA ALA A 259 31.73 17.81 14.23
C ALA A 259 32.50 16.89 13.28
N ILE A 260 32.62 15.63 13.68
CA ILE A 260 33.05 14.53 12.82
C ILE A 260 31.80 13.68 12.58
N VAL A 261 31.41 13.54 11.31
CA VAL A 261 30.22 12.77 10.93
C VAL A 261 30.60 11.32 10.63
N PRO A 262 29.72 10.35 10.92
CA PRO A 262 29.99 8.96 10.59
C PRO A 262 29.98 8.73 9.07
N VAL A 263 30.71 7.73 8.60
CA VAL A 263 30.62 7.31 7.19
C VAL A 263 29.26 6.66 6.95
N SER A 264 28.52 7.14 5.95
CA SER A 264 27.23 6.58 5.54
C SER A 264 27.20 6.40 4.03
N VAL A 265 26.61 5.28 3.58
CA VAL A 265 26.36 5.02 2.15
C VAL A 265 25.05 5.68 1.69
N ASP A 266 24.10 5.86 2.62
CA ASP A 266 22.72 6.24 2.31
C ASP A 266 22.41 7.72 2.62
N LYS A 267 23.33 8.43 3.30
CA LYS A 267 23.12 9.82 3.74
C LYS A 267 24.30 10.69 3.33
N SER A 268 24.00 11.88 2.81
CA SER A 268 25.03 12.90 2.59
C SER A 268 25.54 13.48 3.90
N GLU A 269 26.74 14.04 3.86
CA GLU A 269 27.40 14.75 4.95
C GLU A 269 26.55 15.91 5.49
N ILE A 270 25.75 16.55 4.63
CA ILE A 270 24.82 17.62 5.01
C ILE A 270 23.72 17.08 5.92
N VAL A 271 23.13 15.93 5.56
CA VAL A 271 22.09 15.28 6.35
C VAL A 271 22.66 14.81 7.69
N LEU A 272 23.86 14.24 7.69
CA LEU A 272 24.52 13.75 8.90
C LEU A 272 24.83 14.88 9.89
N LEU A 273 25.36 16.02 9.41
CA LEU A 273 25.59 17.17 10.29
C LEU A 273 24.27 17.76 10.80
N ALA A 274 23.24 17.83 9.96
CA ALA A 274 21.92 18.32 10.37
C ALA A 274 21.31 17.46 11.49
N GLU A 275 21.39 16.13 11.38
CA GLU A 275 20.94 15.21 12.43
C GLU A 275 21.71 15.40 13.74
N MET A 276 23.03 15.61 13.66
CA MET A 276 23.83 15.91 14.85
C MET A 276 23.48 17.25 15.48
N LEU A 277 23.16 18.27 14.67
CA LEU A 277 22.70 19.57 15.18
C LEU A 277 21.37 19.46 15.93
N GLN A 278 20.48 18.60 15.44
CA GLN A 278 19.16 18.36 16.02
C GLN A 278 19.22 17.51 17.30
N ALA A 279 20.08 16.49 17.34
CA ALA A 279 20.14 15.52 18.45
C ALA A 279 21.23 15.81 19.50
N GLY A 280 22.22 16.64 19.18
CA GLY A 280 23.47 16.77 19.96
C GLY A 280 23.42 17.63 21.22
N GLY A 281 22.23 17.92 21.77
CA GLY A 281 22.05 18.65 23.02
C GLY A 281 22.57 20.10 23.00
N THR A 282 22.88 20.64 24.17
CA THR A 282 23.17 22.09 24.36
C THR A 282 24.36 22.59 23.54
N LYS A 283 25.43 21.80 23.41
CA LYS A 283 26.61 22.18 22.62
C LYS A 283 26.29 22.35 21.14
N MET A 284 25.49 21.45 20.57
CA MET A 284 25.11 21.53 19.16
C MET A 284 24.05 22.59 18.90
N GLU A 285 23.23 22.91 19.90
CA GLU A 285 22.32 24.05 19.84
C GLU A 285 23.08 25.39 19.76
N GLU A 286 24.18 25.54 20.50
CA GLU A 286 25.07 26.72 20.40
C GLU A 286 25.73 26.82 19.03
N VAL A 287 26.23 25.68 18.50
CA VAL A 287 26.76 25.61 17.13
C VAL A 287 25.70 26.03 16.12
N TYR A 288 24.48 25.51 16.23
CA TYR A 288 23.36 25.87 15.36
C TYR A 288 23.07 27.37 15.39
N LYS A 289 22.95 27.99 16.59
CA LYS A 289 22.72 29.43 16.74
C LYS A 289 23.85 30.25 16.12
N LYS A 290 25.11 29.82 16.29
CA LYS A 290 26.29 30.45 15.70
C LYS A 290 26.31 30.33 14.17
N LEU A 291 25.96 29.17 13.62
CA LEU A 291 25.88 28.98 12.17
C LEU A 291 24.80 29.86 11.55
N LYS A 292 23.62 29.92 12.18
CA LYS A 292 22.50 30.75 11.73
C LYS A 292 22.92 32.23 11.65
N SER A 293 23.52 32.78 12.71
CA SER A 293 23.98 34.17 12.72
C SER A 293 25.05 34.47 11.68
N MET A 294 26.00 33.55 11.44
CA MET A 294 27.05 33.73 10.42
C MET A 294 26.50 33.69 8.99
N VAL A 295 25.53 32.81 8.73
CA VAL A 295 24.84 32.71 7.43
C VAL A 295 24.02 33.97 7.15
N ASP A 296 23.35 34.51 8.16
CA ASP A 296 22.51 35.71 8.04
C ASP A 296 23.36 36.99 7.93
N ASN A 297 24.44 37.13 8.70
CA ASN A 297 25.32 38.31 8.65
C ASN A 297 26.09 38.42 7.33
N LYS A 298 26.46 37.29 6.69
CA LYS A 298 27.05 37.32 5.34
C LYS A 298 26.06 37.82 4.28
N LYS A 299 24.75 37.80 4.54
CA LYS A 299 23.71 38.36 3.66
C LYS A 299 23.76 39.90 3.63
N GLN A 300 24.35 40.56 4.64
CA GLN A 300 24.49 42.03 4.71
C GLN A 300 25.81 42.57 4.15
N ALA A 301 26.84 41.74 4.00
CA ALA A 301 28.16 42.18 3.53
C ALA A 301 28.26 42.31 2.00
N VAL A 302 27.20 41.95 1.28
CA VAL A 302 27.10 42.04 -0.19
C VAL A 302 25.87 42.88 -0.52
N ALA A 303 25.94 44.18 -0.24
CA ALA A 303 25.02 45.20 -0.71
C ALA A 303 25.83 46.43 -1.12
#